data_AF-A0A944TJT6-F1
#
_entry.id   AF-A0A944TJT6-F1
#
_cell.length_a   1.000
_cell.length_b   1.000
_cell.length_c   1.000
_cell.angle_alpha   90.00
_cell.angle_beta   90.00
_cell.angle_gamma   90.00
#
_symmetry.space_group_name_H-M   'P 1'
#
loop_
_entity.id
_entity.type
_entity.pdbx_description
1 polymer ?
#
loop_
_entity_poly.entity_id
_entity_poly.type
_entity_poly.pdbx_seq_one_letter_code
_entity_poly.pdbx_strand_id
1 'polypeptide(L)'
;DGLGLISYRDQTNKNLKVAHCDNAACTSATISTLDSDGSVGTDTSITIGADGLGLISYYDFTNTALKVAHCSSTMCTLATTSTIDSDRISFSGWGYNTSITIGADGLPLISYIQLKEIGVADGNLKVAHCDNAFCSPYFRRR
;
A
#
# COMPACT_ATOMS: atom_id res chain seq x y z
N ASP A 1 19.04 2.45 -0.10
CA ASP A 1 20.17 3.37 0.15
C ASP A 1 20.41 3.66 1.64
N GLY A 2 19.61 3.07 2.55
CA GLY A 2 19.74 3.32 3.98
C GLY A 2 19.04 4.60 4.45
N LEU A 3 18.31 5.27 3.56
CA LEU A 3 17.52 6.46 3.86
C LEU A 3 16.06 6.08 4.13
N GLY A 4 15.36 6.92 4.89
CA GLY A 4 13.97 6.66 5.25
C GLY A 4 13.03 6.76 4.04
N LEU A 5 12.01 5.90 4.02
CA LEU A 5 10.92 5.96 3.06
C LEU A 5 9.60 5.93 3.84
N ILE A 6 8.77 6.95 3.63
CA ILE A 6 7.55 7.18 4.40
C ILE A 6 6.38 7.25 3.45
N SER A 7 5.39 6.36 3.59
CA SER A 7 4.11 6.47 2.89
C SER A 7 3.11 7.26 3.73
N TYR A 8 2.34 8.13 3.09
CA TYR A 8 1.27 8.87 3.76
C TYR A 8 0.14 9.24 2.81
N ARG A 9 -1.04 9.47 3.38
CA ARG A 9 -2.17 10.05 2.65
C ARG A 9 -2.08 11.57 2.65
N ASP A 10 -2.10 12.16 1.47
CA ASP A 10 -2.36 13.59 1.32
C ASP A 10 -3.85 13.84 1.60
N GLN A 11 -4.18 14.45 2.74
CA GLN A 11 -5.57 14.68 3.15
C GLN A 11 -6.30 15.68 2.23
N THR A 12 -5.57 16.65 1.67
CA THR A 12 -6.14 17.71 0.82
C THR A 12 -6.50 17.15 -0.54
N ASN A 13 -5.55 16.45 -1.17
CA ASN A 13 -5.73 15.92 -2.52
C ASN A 13 -6.28 14.49 -2.55
N LYS A 14 -6.31 13.81 -1.40
CA LYS A 14 -6.74 12.41 -1.22
C LYS A 14 -5.90 11.38 -1.99
N ASN A 15 -4.62 11.69 -2.16
CA ASN A 15 -3.66 10.87 -2.89
C ASN A 15 -2.79 10.05 -1.95
N LEU A 16 -2.26 8.93 -2.44
CA LEU A 16 -1.15 8.22 -1.81
C LEU A 16 0.15 8.91 -2.23
N LYS A 17 0.92 9.34 -1.24
CA LYS A 17 2.23 9.96 -1.46
C LYS A 17 3.30 9.23 -0.68
N VAL A 18 4.52 9.38 -1.14
CA VAL A 18 5.73 8.94 -0.44
C VAL A 18 6.70 10.10 -0.28
N ALA A 19 7.41 10.09 0.83
CA ALA A 19 8.58 10.90 1.07
C ALA A 19 9.79 9.98 1.19
N HIS A 20 10.74 10.11 0.28
CA HIS A 20 12.05 9.49 0.38
C HIS A 20 13.03 10.52 0.94
N CYS A 21 13.60 10.24 2.10
CA CYS A 21 14.47 11.17 2.81
C CYS A 21 15.77 11.40 2.02
N ASP A 22 16.20 12.64 1.86
CA ASP A 22 17.48 12.92 1.17
C ASP A 22 18.69 12.70 2.10
N ASN A 23 18.45 12.50 3.40
CA ASN A 23 19.46 12.20 4.40
C ASN A 23 18.90 11.33 5.54
N ALA A 24 19.80 10.71 6.31
CA ALA A 24 19.42 9.75 7.36
C ALA A 24 18.61 10.37 8.50
N ALA A 25 18.75 11.67 8.75
CA ALA A 25 17.96 12.40 9.74
C ALA A 25 16.58 12.83 9.19
N CYS A 26 16.32 12.60 7.90
CA CYS A 26 15.11 13.00 7.18
C CYS A 26 14.74 14.48 7.32
N THR A 27 15.74 15.38 7.38
CA THR A 27 15.48 16.83 7.47
C THR A 27 15.01 17.45 6.15
N SER A 28 15.22 16.74 5.04
CA SER A 28 14.63 17.01 3.73
C SER A 28 14.24 15.69 3.07
N ALA A 29 13.28 15.76 2.14
CA ALA A 29 12.81 14.60 1.41
C ALA A 29 12.30 14.97 0.01
N THR A 30 12.50 14.05 -0.92
CA THR A 30 11.83 14.06 -2.22
C THR A 30 10.43 13.47 -2.05
N ILE A 31 9.41 14.27 -2.39
CA ILE A 31 8.00 13.88 -2.27
C ILE A 31 7.44 13.50 -3.64
N SER A 32 6.83 12.32 -3.73
CA SER A 32 6.21 11.82 -4.95
C SER A 32 4.78 11.36 -4.70
N THR A 33 3.91 11.55 -5.69
CA THR A 33 2.56 10.99 -5.70
C THR A 33 2.59 9.65 -6.43
N LEU A 34 2.15 8.58 -5.78
CA LEU A 34 2.17 7.23 -6.36
C LEU A 34 0.82 6.79 -6.91
N ASP A 35 -0.25 7.25 -6.28
CA ASP A 35 -1.62 6.97 -6.72
C ASP A 35 -2.48 8.21 -6.44
N SER A 36 -3.20 8.64 -7.46
CA SER A 36 -4.10 9.80 -7.43
C SER A 36 -5.48 9.49 -8.02
N ASP A 37 -5.77 8.21 -8.27
CA ASP A 37 -7.02 7.80 -8.92
C ASP A 37 -8.13 7.66 -7.88
N GLY A 38 -8.70 8.81 -7.48
CA GLY A 38 -9.78 8.88 -6.49
C GLY A 38 -9.26 9.17 -5.07
N SER A 39 -10.02 8.74 -4.05
CA SER A 39 -9.62 8.86 -2.65
C SER A 39 -8.86 7.62 -2.20
N VAL A 40 -7.55 7.70 -2.25
CA VAL A 40 -6.64 6.58 -2.00
C VAL A 40 -5.68 6.89 -0.85
N GLY A 41 -4.88 5.88 -0.48
CA GLY A 41 -3.79 6.01 0.49
C GLY A 41 -4.21 5.92 1.96
N THR A 42 -5.48 5.63 2.26
CA THR A 42 -5.96 5.51 3.64
C THR A 42 -5.30 4.29 4.30
N ASP A 43 -4.97 4.42 5.59
CA ASP A 43 -4.35 3.36 6.41
C ASP A 43 -3.09 2.74 5.80
N THR A 44 -2.33 3.54 5.05
CA THR A 44 -1.13 3.09 4.36
C THR A 44 -0.11 2.47 5.32
N SER A 45 0.50 1.37 4.89
CA SER A 45 1.60 0.69 5.56
C SER A 45 2.67 0.38 4.54
N ILE A 46 3.94 0.47 4.95
CA ILE A 46 5.09 0.37 4.06
C ILE A 46 6.15 -0.58 4.62
N THR A 47 6.76 -1.34 3.73
CA THR A 47 7.95 -2.15 3.99
C THR A 47 8.94 -2.04 2.82
N ILE A 48 10.11 -2.64 2.96
CA ILE A 48 11.08 -2.80 1.88
C ILE A 48 11.05 -4.25 1.41
N GLY A 49 10.81 -4.45 0.11
CA GLY A 49 10.79 -5.75 -0.54
C GLY A 49 12.14 -6.45 -0.54
N ALA A 50 12.12 -7.75 -0.85
CA ALA A 50 13.34 -8.55 -0.99
C ALA A 50 14.25 -8.06 -2.14
N ASP A 51 13.71 -7.28 -3.08
CA ASP A 51 14.44 -6.60 -4.15
C ASP A 51 15.03 -5.24 -3.74
N GLY A 52 14.80 -4.81 -2.49
CA GLY A 52 15.29 -3.55 -1.94
C GLY A 52 14.43 -2.33 -2.30
N LEU A 53 13.24 -2.53 -2.87
CA LEU A 53 12.33 -1.46 -3.28
C LEU A 53 11.15 -1.32 -2.31
N GLY A 54 10.56 -0.12 -2.24
CA GLY A 54 9.43 0.14 -1.36
C GLY A 54 8.17 -0.62 -1.80
N LEU A 55 7.49 -1.23 -0.83
CA LEU A 55 6.19 -1.89 -0.99
C LEU A 55 5.20 -1.26 -0.04
N ILE A 56 4.11 -0.71 -0.59
CA ILE A 56 3.11 0.03 0.16
C ILE A 56 1.77 -0.66 0.02
N SER A 57 1.19 -1.15 1.11
CA SER A 57 -0.24 -1.55 1.14
C SER A 57 -1.08 -0.35 1.56
N TYR A 58 -2.22 -0.12 0.91
CA TYR A 58 -3.11 0.99 1.23
C TYR A 58 -4.54 0.70 0.80
N TYR A 59 -5.47 1.45 1.37
CA TYR A 59 -6.86 1.37 1.00
C TYR A 59 -7.24 2.44 -0.04
N ASP A 60 -7.91 1.98 -1.10
CA ASP A 60 -8.61 2.80 -2.08
C ASP A 60 -10.07 2.90 -1.67
N PHE A 61 -10.42 4.04 -1.07
CA PHE A 61 -11.76 4.30 -0.58
C PHE A 61 -12.76 4.50 -1.72
N THR A 62 -12.32 5.00 -2.87
CA THR A 62 -13.19 5.20 -4.04
C THR A 62 -13.64 3.86 -4.62
N ASN A 63 -12.73 2.90 -4.74
CA ASN A 63 -13.01 1.59 -5.33
C ASN A 63 -13.27 0.49 -4.32
N THR A 64 -13.30 0.83 -3.02
CA THR A 64 -13.41 -0.10 -1.90
C THR A 64 -12.47 -1.29 -2.03
N ALA A 65 -11.18 -1.00 -2.20
CA ALA A 65 -10.19 -1.99 -2.58
C ALA A 65 -8.92 -1.88 -1.74
N LEU A 66 -8.38 -3.03 -1.35
CA LEU A 66 -7.01 -3.14 -0.88
C LEU A 66 -6.08 -3.13 -2.09
N LYS A 67 -5.13 -2.19 -2.11
CA LYS A 67 -4.13 -2.05 -3.18
C LYS A 67 -2.72 -2.13 -2.62
N VAL A 68 -1.79 -2.48 -3.50
CA VAL A 68 -0.35 -2.40 -3.26
C VAL A 68 0.29 -1.51 -4.31
N ALA A 69 1.20 -0.64 -3.89
CA ALA A 69 2.11 0.08 -4.76
C ALA A 69 3.52 -0.48 -4.56
N HIS A 70 4.14 -0.92 -5.65
CA HIS A 70 5.53 -1.35 -5.67
C HIS A 70 6.39 -0.31 -6.38
N CYS A 71 7.33 0.30 -5.66
CA CYS A 71 8.21 1.32 -6.20
C CYS A 71 9.04 0.77 -7.37
N SER A 72 9.26 1.57 -8.40
CA SER A 72 10.10 1.20 -9.54
C SER A 72 11.60 1.43 -9.29
N SER A 73 11.95 2.11 -8.20
CA SER A 73 13.32 2.41 -7.79
C SER A 73 13.38 2.76 -6.30
N THR A 74 14.60 2.85 -5.73
CA THR A 74 14.81 3.20 -4.32
C THR A 74 14.29 4.60 -3.97
N MET A 75 14.33 5.54 -4.92
CA MET A 75 13.78 6.90 -4.75
C MET A 75 12.25 6.91 -4.72
N CYS A 76 11.60 5.82 -5.16
CA CYS A 76 10.15 5.67 -5.22
C CYS A 76 9.41 6.87 -5.82
N THR A 77 9.89 7.40 -6.94
CA THR A 77 9.20 8.48 -7.65
C THR A 77 8.06 7.98 -8.54
N LEU A 78 8.08 6.68 -8.85
CA LEU A 78 7.06 5.96 -9.60
C LEU A 78 6.83 4.60 -8.95
N ALA A 79 5.62 4.08 -9.07
CA ALA A 79 5.26 2.74 -8.61
C ALA A 79 4.30 2.05 -9.57
N THR A 80 4.32 0.72 -9.58
CA THR A 80 3.25 -0.08 -10.17
C THR A 80 2.20 -0.37 -9.10
N THR A 81 0.94 -0.05 -9.37
CA THR A 81 -0.17 -0.35 -8.45
C THR A 81 -0.90 -1.63 -8.87
N SER A 82 -1.29 -2.44 -7.89
CA SER A 82 -2.07 -3.66 -8.09
C SER A 82 -3.20 -3.73 -7.06
N THR A 83 -4.38 -4.15 -7.48
CA THR A 83 -5.50 -4.45 -6.58
C THR A 83 -5.36 -5.89 -6.08
N ILE A 84 -5.41 -6.06 -4.76
CA ILE A 84 -5.25 -7.35 -4.09
C ILE A 84 -6.60 -7.96 -3.74
N ASP A 85 -7.50 -7.12 -3.23
CA ASP A 85 -8.85 -7.50 -2.87
C ASP A 85 -9.76 -6.31 -3.16
N SER A 86 -10.91 -6.57 -3.77
CA SER A 86 -11.91 -5.57 -4.10
C SER A 86 -13.28 -6.17 -3.86
N ASP A 87 -13.66 -6.20 -2.60
CA ASP A 87 -14.98 -6.64 -2.19
C ASP A 87 -15.84 -5.41 -1.97
N ARG A 88 -16.95 -5.30 -2.70
CA ARG A 88 -17.76 -4.07 -2.83
C ARG A 88 -18.64 -3.79 -1.61
N ILE A 89 -18.25 -4.26 -0.44
CA ILE A 89 -18.99 -4.02 0.80
C ILE A 89 -18.53 -2.67 1.35
N SER A 90 -19.13 -1.61 0.79
CA SER A 90 -18.87 -0.23 1.17
C SER A 90 -19.38 0.05 2.58
N PHE A 91 -18.49 0.53 3.45
CA PHE A 91 -18.90 1.28 4.63
C PHE A 91 -18.34 2.71 4.60
N SER A 92 -19.22 3.67 4.89
CA SER A 92 -18.84 5.05 5.17
C SER A 92 -18.41 5.15 6.63
N GLY A 93 -17.10 5.10 6.90
CA GLY A 93 -16.57 5.74 8.11
C GLY A 93 -15.56 4.97 8.97
N TRP A 94 -15.22 3.71 8.68
CA TRP A 94 -14.21 2.98 9.44
C TRP A 94 -13.00 2.63 8.56
N GLY A 95 -11.80 2.83 9.10
CA GLY A 95 -10.53 2.59 8.43
C GLY A 95 -10.31 1.11 8.13
N TYR A 96 -9.76 0.83 6.96
CA TYR A 96 -9.38 -0.50 6.53
C TYR A 96 -7.91 -0.66 6.90
N ASN A 97 -7.68 -0.99 8.16
CA ASN A 97 -6.32 -1.15 8.68
C ASN A 97 -5.61 -2.23 7.87
N THR A 98 -4.57 -1.82 7.15
CA THR A 98 -3.66 -2.74 6.46
C THR A 98 -2.29 -2.65 7.09
N SER A 99 -1.62 -3.81 7.16
CA SER A 99 -0.23 -3.90 7.56
C SER A 99 0.48 -4.87 6.62
N ILE A 100 1.65 -4.47 6.14
CA ILE A 100 2.45 -5.24 5.19
C ILE A 100 3.81 -5.58 5.80
N THR A 101 4.26 -6.80 5.56
CA THR A 101 5.61 -7.26 5.87
C THR A 101 6.10 -8.17 4.75
N ILE A 102 7.35 -8.61 4.82
CA ILE A 102 7.92 -9.62 3.94
C ILE A 102 7.97 -10.96 4.68
N GLY A 103 7.41 -11.99 4.05
CA GLY A 103 7.45 -13.36 4.55
C GLY A 103 8.84 -13.97 4.47
N ALA A 104 9.02 -15.12 5.12
CA ALA A 104 10.29 -15.86 5.11
C ALA A 104 10.69 -16.35 3.70
N ASP A 105 9.73 -16.41 2.78
CA ASP A 105 9.93 -16.73 1.36
C ASP A 105 10.33 -15.51 0.50
N GLY A 106 10.46 -14.32 1.11
CA GLY A 106 10.76 -13.09 0.40
C GLY A 106 9.56 -12.45 -0.30
N LEU A 107 8.35 -12.97 -0.09
CA LEU A 107 7.13 -12.46 -0.71
C LEU A 107 6.30 -11.63 0.27
N PRO A 108 5.53 -10.63 -0.20
CA PRO A 108 4.77 -9.79 0.71
C PRO A 108 3.63 -10.56 1.40
N LEU A 109 3.47 -10.26 2.69
CA LEU A 109 2.38 -10.72 3.55
C LEU A 109 1.61 -9.49 4.05
N ILE A 110 0.31 -9.45 3.78
CA ILE A 110 -0.54 -8.31 4.10
C ILE A 110 -1.68 -8.78 4.98
N SER A 111 -1.78 -8.22 6.19
CA SER A 111 -2.93 -8.40 7.05
C SER A 111 -3.88 -7.22 6.91
N TYR A 112 -5.17 -7.46 6.76
CA TYR A 112 -6.18 -6.41 6.61
C TYR A 112 -7.52 -6.82 7.21
N ILE A 113 -8.34 -5.83 7.56
CA ILE A 113 -9.72 -6.08 8.00
C ILE A 113 -10.65 -6.04 6.80
N GLN A 114 -11.42 -7.11 6.59
CA GLN A 114 -12.53 -7.15 5.65
C GLN A 114 -13.85 -7.15 6.42
N LEU A 115 -14.72 -6.18 6.09
CA LEU A 115 -16.07 -6.10 6.64
C LEU A 115 -16.99 -7.08 5.89
N LYS A 116 -17.80 -7.82 6.65
CA LYS A 116 -18.71 -8.83 6.09
C LYS A 116 -20.04 -8.25 5.62
N GLU A 117 -20.50 -7.14 6.20
CA GLU A 117 -21.83 -6.59 5.92
C GLU A 117 -21.91 -5.09 6.21
N ILE A 118 -22.76 -4.39 5.45
CA ILE A 118 -23.02 -2.96 5.62
C ILE A 118 -23.79 -2.74 6.94
N GLY A 119 -23.23 -1.93 7.83
CA GLY A 119 -23.94 -1.45 9.04
C GLY A 119 -23.48 -2.11 10.32
N VAL A 120 -22.56 -3.07 10.20
CA VAL A 120 -22.10 -3.90 11.31
C VAL A 120 -20.60 -3.73 11.46
N ALA A 121 -20.14 -3.46 12.68
CA ALA A 121 -18.71 -3.45 13.01
C ALA A 121 -18.16 -4.89 13.14
N ASP A 122 -18.57 -5.78 12.24
CA ASP A 122 -18.11 -7.16 12.17
C ASP A 122 -17.14 -7.31 10.98
N GLY A 123 -15.88 -6.95 11.27
CA GLY A 123 -14.76 -7.14 10.37
C GLY A 123 -13.97 -8.38 10.78
N ASN A 124 -13.58 -9.20 9.80
CA ASN A 124 -12.71 -10.33 10.03
C ASN A 124 -11.31 -10.00 9.54
N LEU A 125 -10.31 -10.45 10.31
CA LEU A 125 -8.92 -10.40 9.87
C LEU A 125 -8.74 -11.33 8.68
N LYS A 126 -8.24 -10.78 7.57
CA LYS A 126 -7.76 -11.53 6.41
C LYS A 126 -6.27 -11.31 6.24
N VAL A 127 -5.65 -12.29 5.59
CA VAL A 127 -4.25 -12.23 5.20
C VAL A 127 -4.18 -12.52 3.70
N ALA A 128 -3.52 -11.65 2.96
CA ALA A 128 -3.08 -11.90 1.60
C ALA A 128 -1.59 -12.25 1.64
N HIS A 129 -1.26 -13.43 1.13
CA HIS A 129 0.11 -13.83 0.84
C HIS A 129 0.29 -13.78 -0.67
N CYS A 130 1.22 -12.96 -1.13
CA CYS A 130 1.37 -12.68 -2.55
C CYS A 130 2.20 -13.74 -3.27
N ASP A 131 1.79 -14.10 -4.49
CA ASP A 131 2.49 -15.11 -5.30
C ASP A 131 3.79 -14.59 -5.94
N ASN A 132 4.05 -13.29 -5.85
CA ASN A 132 5.27 -12.65 -6.36
C ASN A 132 5.57 -11.34 -5.62
N ALA A 133 6.80 -10.84 -5.81
CA ALA A 133 7.29 -9.62 -5.16
C ALA A 133 6.46 -8.35 -5.45
N PHE A 134 5.73 -8.33 -6.56
CA PHE A 134 4.90 -7.19 -6.97
C PHE A 134 3.49 -7.23 -6.38
N CYS A 135 3.12 -8.30 -5.66
CA CYS A 135 1.74 -8.57 -5.25
C CYS A 135 0.74 -8.46 -6.42
N SER A 136 1.18 -8.80 -7.63
CA SER A 136 0.35 -8.66 -8.81
C SER A 136 -0.29 -9.99 -9.16
N PRO A 137 -1.60 -10.05 -9.48
CA PRO A 137 -2.27 -11.29 -9.88
C PRO A 137 -1.73 -11.86 -11.20
N TYR A 138 -0.91 -11.11 -11.95
CA TYR A 138 -0.35 -11.55 -13.21
C TYR A 138 1.18 -11.47 -13.22
N PHE A 139 1.83 -12.62 -13.42
CA PHE A 139 3.24 -12.70 -13.76
C PHE A 139 3.46 -12.06 -15.14
N ARG A 140 3.86 -10.78 -15.21
CA ARG A 140 4.41 -10.25 -16.47
C ARG A 140 5.81 -10.85 -16.64
N ARG A 141 5.87 -12.03 -17.25
CA ARG A 141 7.10 -12.50 -17.90
C ARG A 141 7.36 -11.56 -19.08
N ARG A 142 8.41 -10.74 -18.97
CA ARG A 142 9.07 -10.19 -20.16
C ARG A 142 9.89 -11.28 -20.82
#